data_AF-A0A6L9EHX3-F1
#
_entry.id   AF-A0A6L9EHX3-F1
#
_cell.length_a   1.000
_cell.length_b   1.000
_cell.length_c   1.000
_cell.angle_alpha   90.00
_cell.angle_beta   90.00
_cell.angle_gamma   90.00
#
_symmetry.space_group_name_H-M   'P 1'
#
loop_
_entity.id
_entity.type
_entity.pdbx_description
1 polymer ?
#
loop_
_entity_poly.entity_id
_entity_poly.type
_entity_poly.pdbx_seq_one_letter_code
_entity_poly.pdbx_strand_id
1 'polypeptide(L)'
;MANSTLSEEYLPAFMYLVDLIVAEEAQVDYDTIAVEGVEERQDIDARTIKRAFELREALRKEALTGKVYRPSFKTLNALTFYYFEGKEKLFAEFARKHSKNIEEHFYRHRPSDAVVSTLFESSQNKIQRLKTQKTELEKLLQELDGKSLGEFLGELVDDRLASFYKRSEAEGLKTELESYIDQQIKRVIQKEKRASILFRFFGSFGLLLVGVDQIQDMKRRILEDFTEEQEALLDDDDELLDMI
;
A
#
# COMPACT_ATOMS: atom_id res chain seq x y z
N MET A 1 -1.70 -2.23 -11.61
CA MET A 1 -1.49 -3.69 -11.38
C MET A 1 -0.85 -3.87 -10.00
N ALA A 2 -1.50 -4.62 -9.10
CA ALA A 2 -0.95 -4.88 -7.76
C ALA A 2 0.34 -5.71 -7.87
N ASN A 3 1.40 -5.30 -7.19
CA ASN A 3 2.66 -6.05 -7.17
C ASN A 3 2.40 -7.45 -6.60
N SER A 4 2.58 -8.50 -7.41
CA SER A 4 2.32 -9.89 -7.03
C SER A 4 3.38 -10.48 -6.07
N THR A 5 4.44 -9.72 -5.79
CA THR A 5 5.58 -10.13 -4.96
C THR A 5 5.97 -9.04 -3.97
N LEU A 6 6.75 -9.44 -2.96
CA LEU A 6 7.33 -8.56 -1.95
C LEU A 6 7.90 -7.30 -2.60
N SER A 7 7.39 -6.16 -2.15
CA SER A 7 7.85 -4.84 -2.55
C SER A 7 8.74 -4.25 -1.47
N GLU A 8 9.43 -3.16 -1.80
CA GLU A 8 10.26 -2.41 -0.86
C GLU A 8 9.46 -2.01 0.39
N GLU A 9 8.25 -1.47 0.20
CA GLU A 9 7.33 -1.03 1.26
C GLU A 9 7.01 -2.12 2.28
N TYR A 10 6.89 -3.37 1.81
CA TYR A 10 6.52 -4.51 2.64
C TYR A 10 7.72 -5.25 3.26
N LEU A 11 8.95 -4.83 2.96
CA LEU A 11 10.16 -5.44 3.51
C LEU A 11 10.17 -5.45 5.06
N PRO A 12 9.82 -4.36 5.77
CA PRO A 12 9.83 -4.36 7.24
C PRO A 12 8.83 -5.37 7.83
N ALA A 13 7.62 -5.41 7.29
CA ALA A 13 6.58 -6.34 7.72
C ALA A 13 6.98 -7.80 7.48
N PHE A 14 7.59 -8.07 6.33
CA PHE A 14 8.10 -9.40 6.01
C PHE A 14 9.19 -9.84 6.99
N MET A 15 10.14 -8.96 7.28
CA MET A 15 11.19 -9.27 8.24
C MET A 15 10.65 -9.55 9.63
N TYR A 16 9.71 -8.72 10.08
CA TYR A 16 9.07 -8.89 11.39
C TYR A 16 8.33 -10.23 11.49
N LEU A 17 7.48 -10.55 10.51
CA LEU A 17 6.72 -11.79 10.49
C LEU A 17 7.62 -13.04 10.52
N VAL A 18 8.66 -13.07 9.68
CA VAL A 18 9.58 -14.22 9.65
C VAL A 18 10.37 -14.34 10.96
N ASP A 19 10.79 -13.21 11.54
CA ASP A 19 11.51 -13.21 12.81
C ASP A 19 10.62 -13.65 13.99
N LEU A 20 9.31 -13.37 13.95
CA LEU A 20 8.35 -13.90 14.93
C LEU A 20 8.25 -15.43 14.85
N ILE A 21 8.09 -16.00 13.65
CA ILE A 21 8.02 -17.45 13.47
C ILE A 21 9.32 -18.12 13.95
N VAL A 22 10.48 -17.57 13.59
CA VAL A 22 11.79 -18.09 14.03
C VAL A 22 11.99 -17.97 15.54
N ALA A 23 11.39 -16.98 16.20
CA ALA A 23 11.51 -16.80 17.64
C ALA A 23 10.68 -17.83 18.44
N GLU A 24 9.57 -18.32 17.87
CA GLU A 24 8.67 -19.29 18.51
C GLU A 24 9.03 -20.74 18.18
N GLU A 25 9.73 -20.97 17.07
CA GLU A 25 10.11 -22.32 16.61
C GLU A 25 11.60 -22.61 16.78
N ALA A 26 11.92 -23.65 17.56
CA ALA A 26 13.30 -24.12 17.72
C ALA A 26 13.91 -24.62 16.39
N GLN A 27 13.08 -25.17 15.51
CA GLN A 27 13.43 -25.55 14.15
C GLN A 27 12.21 -25.36 13.26
N VAL A 28 12.36 -24.57 12.20
CA VAL A 28 11.24 -24.25 11.30
C VAL A 28 10.91 -25.43 10.39
N ASP A 29 9.65 -25.88 10.45
CA ASP A 29 9.11 -26.92 9.58
C ASP A 29 8.36 -26.31 8.38
N TYR A 30 9.05 -26.26 7.23
CA TYR A 30 8.51 -25.65 6.03
C TYR A 30 7.37 -26.42 5.38
N ASP A 31 7.30 -27.74 5.59
CA ASP A 31 6.21 -28.58 5.07
C ASP A 31 4.93 -28.29 5.86
N THR A 32 5.05 -28.20 7.18
CA THR A 32 3.94 -27.81 8.07
C THR A 32 3.41 -26.43 7.72
N ILE A 33 4.27 -25.41 7.58
CA ILE A 33 3.85 -24.06 7.15
C ILE A 33 3.16 -24.08 5.77
N ALA A 34 3.64 -24.92 4.85
CA ALA A 34 3.08 -25.02 3.51
C ALA A 34 1.68 -25.67 3.49
N VAL A 35 1.38 -26.53 4.45
CA VAL A 35 0.08 -27.21 4.58
C VAL A 35 -0.89 -26.40 5.44
N GLU A 36 -0.44 -25.91 6.59
CA GLU A 36 -1.30 -25.24 7.57
C GLU A 36 -1.44 -23.74 7.32
N GLY A 37 -0.48 -23.14 6.60
CA GLY A 37 -0.51 -21.73 6.25
C GLY A 37 -1.48 -21.38 5.12
N VAL A 38 -2.20 -22.34 4.55
CA VAL A 38 -3.04 -22.11 3.36
C VAL A 38 -4.46 -22.59 3.60
N GLU A 39 -5.44 -21.85 3.06
CA GLU A 39 -6.83 -22.30 3.04
C GLU A 39 -6.98 -23.53 2.11
N GLU A 40 -8.02 -24.36 2.32
CA GLU A 40 -8.30 -25.67 1.69
C GLU A 40 -8.30 -25.75 0.14
N ARG A 41 -7.92 -24.68 -0.57
CA ARG A 41 -7.85 -24.60 -2.04
C ARG A 41 -6.57 -23.96 -2.56
N GLN A 42 -5.62 -23.62 -1.71
CA GLN A 42 -4.39 -22.93 -2.11
C GLN A 42 -3.16 -23.81 -1.85
N ASP A 43 -2.52 -24.30 -2.91
CA ASP A 43 -1.27 -25.04 -2.71
C ASP A 43 -0.05 -24.12 -2.70
N ILE A 44 0.82 -24.26 -1.70
CA ILE A 44 2.16 -23.67 -1.71
C ILE A 44 3.21 -24.74 -1.49
N ASP A 45 4.32 -24.64 -2.20
CA ASP A 45 5.42 -25.60 -2.09
C ASP A 45 6.33 -25.22 -0.91
N ALA A 46 6.71 -26.20 -0.07
CA ALA A 46 7.60 -26.00 1.08
C ALA A 46 8.94 -25.33 0.71
N ARG A 47 9.46 -25.56 -0.50
CA ARG A 47 10.64 -24.86 -1.03
C ARG A 47 10.41 -23.37 -1.20
N THR A 48 9.19 -22.95 -1.51
CA THR A 48 8.78 -21.55 -1.63
C THR A 48 8.79 -20.87 -0.27
N ILE A 49 8.29 -21.56 0.76
CA ILE A 49 8.39 -21.15 2.15
C ILE A 49 9.85 -21.04 2.57
N LYS A 50 10.64 -22.11 2.39
CA LYS A 50 12.07 -22.15 2.72
C LYS A 50 12.84 -20.97 2.12
N ARG A 51 12.62 -20.66 0.83
CA ARG A 51 13.28 -19.53 0.17
C ARG A 51 12.94 -18.17 0.78
N ALA A 52 11.77 -18.01 1.40
CA ALA A 52 11.43 -16.82 2.15
C ALA A 52 12.28 -16.71 3.43
N PHE A 53 12.45 -17.79 4.18
CA PHE A 53 13.35 -17.82 5.35
C PHE A 53 14.82 -17.62 4.93
N GLU A 54 15.26 -18.24 3.84
CA GLU A 54 16.61 -18.03 3.28
C GLU A 54 16.84 -16.56 2.89
N LEU A 55 15.84 -15.89 2.31
CA LEU A 55 15.90 -14.44 2.04
C LEU A 55 16.07 -13.65 3.34
N ARG A 56 15.27 -13.93 4.37
CA ARG A 56 15.38 -13.22 5.65
C ARG A 56 16.75 -13.38 6.28
N GLU A 57 17.29 -14.60 6.24
CA GLU A 57 18.60 -14.93 6.78
C GLU A 57 19.74 -14.27 5.98
N ALA A 58 19.61 -14.22 4.65
CA ALA A 58 20.57 -13.53 3.80
C ALA A 58 20.54 -12.00 4.02
N LEU A 59 19.37 -11.41 4.24
CA LEU A 59 19.22 -10.02 4.68
C LEU A 59 19.90 -9.78 6.03
N ARG A 60 19.75 -10.72 6.98
CA ARG A 60 20.37 -10.64 8.32
C ARG A 60 21.90 -10.71 8.25
N LYS A 61 22.43 -11.53 7.35
CA LYS A 61 23.88 -11.76 7.15
C LYS A 61 24.54 -10.80 6.18
N GLU A 62 23.79 -9.84 5.61
CA GLU A 62 24.27 -8.93 4.56
C GLU A 62 24.87 -9.67 3.34
N ALA A 63 24.35 -10.86 3.03
CA ALA A 63 24.96 -11.81 2.09
C ALA A 63 24.20 -11.97 0.77
N LEU A 64 23.36 -10.99 0.40
CA LEU A 64 22.63 -11.02 -0.87
C LEU A 64 23.59 -10.82 -2.04
N THR A 65 23.69 -11.83 -2.91
CA THR A 65 24.46 -11.77 -4.16
C THR A 65 23.62 -12.31 -5.32
N GLY A 66 23.69 -11.64 -6.48
CA GLY A 66 23.01 -12.10 -7.70
C GLY A 66 21.49 -11.95 -7.69
N LYS A 67 20.79 -12.84 -8.41
CA LYS A 67 19.32 -12.79 -8.58
C LYS A 67 18.62 -13.31 -7.32
N VAL A 68 17.99 -12.40 -6.58
CA VAL A 68 17.33 -12.71 -5.31
C VAL A 68 15.87 -13.12 -5.52
N TYR A 69 15.45 -14.20 -4.86
CA TYR A 69 14.05 -14.60 -4.80
C TYR A 69 13.24 -13.60 -3.98
N ARG A 70 12.10 -13.15 -4.51
CA ARG A 70 11.14 -12.28 -3.80
C ARG A 70 9.86 -13.08 -3.52
N PRO A 71 9.47 -13.29 -2.25
CA PRO A 71 8.25 -13.98 -1.89
C PRO A 71 7.02 -13.38 -2.58
N SER A 72 6.11 -14.23 -3.06
CA SER A 72 4.83 -13.76 -3.59
C SER A 72 3.88 -13.34 -2.48
N PHE A 73 2.83 -12.56 -2.78
CA PHE A 73 1.78 -12.29 -1.78
C PHE A 73 1.07 -13.57 -1.31
N LYS A 74 0.96 -14.59 -2.16
CA LYS A 74 0.48 -15.91 -1.74
C LYS A 74 1.37 -16.52 -0.66
N THR A 75 2.69 -16.41 -0.83
CA THR A 75 3.68 -16.84 0.18
C THR A 75 3.58 -16.03 1.46
N LEU A 76 3.45 -14.70 1.35
CA LEU A 76 3.36 -13.82 2.50
C LEU A 76 2.07 -14.05 3.30
N ASN A 77 0.93 -14.18 2.61
CA ASN A 77 -0.34 -14.55 3.25
C ASN A 77 -0.25 -15.91 3.93
N ALA A 78 0.45 -16.88 3.34
CA ALA A 78 0.60 -18.18 3.95
C ALA A 78 1.38 -18.14 5.28
N LEU A 79 2.46 -17.35 5.32
CA LEU A 79 3.21 -17.09 6.55
C LEU A 79 2.36 -16.37 7.60
N THR A 80 1.55 -15.39 7.19
CA THR A 80 0.66 -14.65 8.10
C THR A 80 -0.41 -15.57 8.68
N PHE A 81 -1.08 -16.35 7.83
CA PHE A 81 -2.11 -17.29 8.23
C PHE A 81 -1.56 -18.32 9.20
N TYR A 82 -0.40 -18.90 8.89
CA TYR A 82 0.28 -19.86 9.75
C TYR A 82 0.56 -19.27 11.13
N TYR A 83 1.28 -18.15 11.20
CA TYR A 83 1.71 -17.56 12.47
C TYR A 83 0.52 -17.15 13.36
N PHE A 84 -0.57 -16.67 12.77
CA PHE A 84 -1.77 -16.25 13.51
C PHE A 84 -2.84 -17.34 13.64
N GLU A 85 -2.53 -18.60 13.31
CA GLU A 85 -3.46 -19.73 13.39
C GLU A 85 -4.80 -19.44 12.67
N GLY A 86 -4.71 -18.80 11.49
CA GLY A 86 -5.84 -18.42 10.65
C GLY A 86 -6.64 -17.19 11.08
N LYS A 87 -6.29 -16.53 12.19
CA LYS A 87 -6.95 -15.30 12.67
C LYS A 87 -6.64 -14.07 11.81
N GLU A 88 -5.44 -14.02 11.22
CA GLU A 88 -5.04 -13.01 10.25
C GLU A 88 -4.64 -13.71 8.96
N LYS A 89 -5.17 -13.25 7.81
CA LYS A 89 -5.00 -13.96 6.54
C LYS A 89 -4.22 -13.15 5.51
N LEU A 90 -4.49 -11.84 5.45
CA LEU A 90 -3.91 -10.96 4.46
C LEU A 90 -2.70 -10.25 5.03
N PHE A 91 -1.54 -10.49 4.42
CA PHE A 91 -0.28 -9.91 4.83
C PHE A 91 -0.31 -8.37 4.80
N ALA A 92 -1.03 -7.76 3.84
CA ALA A 92 -1.18 -6.32 3.78
C ALA A 92 -1.96 -5.75 4.98
N GLU A 93 -2.99 -6.45 5.45
CA GLU A 93 -3.75 -6.06 6.64
C GLU A 93 -2.91 -6.20 7.90
N PHE A 94 -2.16 -7.31 8.02
CA PHE A 94 -1.16 -7.51 9.06
C PHE A 94 -0.17 -6.34 9.11
N ALA A 95 0.42 -5.96 7.97
CA ALA A 95 1.38 -4.87 7.88
C ALA A 95 0.81 -3.53 8.37
N ARG A 96 -0.47 -3.26 8.09
CA ARG A 96 -1.17 -2.06 8.57
C ARG A 96 -1.44 -2.14 10.08
N LYS A 97 -2.02 -3.25 10.54
CA LYS A 97 -2.46 -3.46 11.92
C LYS A 97 -1.30 -3.44 12.92
N HIS A 98 -0.17 -4.02 12.55
CA HIS A 98 1.02 -4.16 13.42
C HIS A 98 2.12 -3.13 13.12
N SER A 99 1.79 -2.06 12.40
CA SER A 99 2.75 -1.06 11.88
C SER A 99 3.74 -0.53 12.93
N LYS A 100 3.27 -0.22 14.14
CA LYS A 100 4.13 0.27 15.23
C LYS A 100 5.19 -0.76 15.67
N ASN A 101 4.79 -2.02 15.87
CA ASN A 101 5.71 -3.08 16.28
C ASN A 101 6.71 -3.41 15.16
N ILE A 102 6.22 -3.39 13.92
CA ILE A 102 7.03 -3.57 12.71
C ILE A 102 8.11 -2.49 12.64
N GLU A 103 7.73 -1.22 12.85
CA GLU A 103 8.68 -0.10 12.87
C GLU A 103 9.76 -0.29 13.95
N GLU A 104 9.36 -0.55 15.19
CA GLU A 104 10.28 -0.75 16.31
C GLU A 104 11.24 -1.93 16.08
N HIS A 105 10.73 -3.05 15.57
CA HIS A 105 11.53 -4.22 15.24
C HIS A 105 12.51 -3.92 14.10
N PHE A 106 12.04 -3.24 13.06
CA PHE A 106 12.86 -2.91 11.90
C PHE A 106 14.04 -2.01 12.26
N TYR A 107 13.85 -1.02 13.14
CA TYR A 107 14.94 -0.16 13.59
C TYR A 107 16.09 -0.93 14.26
N ARG A 108 15.81 -2.08 14.88
CA ARG A 108 16.81 -2.90 15.58
C ARG A 108 17.52 -3.92 14.68
N HIS A 109 16.89 -4.34 13.59
CA HIS A 109 17.35 -5.43 12.74
C HIS A 109 17.54 -5.05 11.27
N ARG A 110 17.66 -3.74 11.02
CA ARG A 110 17.71 -3.15 9.68
C ARG A 110 18.95 -3.64 8.90
N PRO A 111 18.78 -4.14 7.66
CA PRO A 111 19.91 -4.44 6.77
C PRO A 111 20.54 -3.16 6.19
N SER A 112 21.67 -3.28 5.49
CA SER A 112 22.33 -2.13 4.86
C SER A 112 21.63 -1.64 3.57
N ASP A 113 21.86 -0.36 3.22
CA ASP A 113 21.30 0.26 2.00
C ASP A 113 21.78 -0.44 0.72
N ALA A 114 23.01 -0.97 0.74
CA ALA A 114 23.57 -1.73 -0.37
C ALA A 114 22.80 -3.05 -0.59
N VAL A 115 22.45 -3.74 0.50
CA VAL A 115 21.75 -5.03 0.45
C VAL A 115 20.29 -4.84 0.04
N VAL A 116 19.62 -3.79 0.50
CA VAL A 116 18.25 -3.48 0.05
C VAL A 116 18.22 -3.03 -1.40
N SER A 117 19.21 -2.26 -1.86
CA SER A 117 19.33 -1.88 -3.27
C SER A 117 19.61 -3.08 -4.19
N THR A 118 20.14 -4.19 -3.64
CA THR A 118 20.29 -5.46 -4.36
C THR A 118 18.96 -6.19 -4.51
N LEU A 119 18.03 -5.99 -3.57
CA LEU A 119 16.69 -6.59 -3.58
C LEU A 119 15.67 -5.76 -4.38
N PHE A 120 15.82 -4.43 -4.38
CA PHE A 120 14.92 -3.49 -5.04
C PHE A 120 15.71 -2.42 -5.79
N GLU A 121 15.43 -2.25 -7.09
CA GLU A 121 15.99 -1.15 -7.88
C GLU A 121 15.64 0.22 -7.25
N SER A 122 16.59 1.17 -7.35
CA SER A 122 16.85 2.25 -6.39
C SER A 122 15.65 3.07 -5.84
N SER A 123 15.75 3.35 -4.55
CA SER A 123 14.80 4.09 -3.68
C SER A 123 14.58 5.57 -4.03
N GLN A 124 15.40 6.17 -4.90
CA GLN A 124 15.26 7.58 -5.32
C GLN A 124 13.95 7.83 -6.09
N ASN A 125 13.36 6.77 -6.65
CA ASN A 125 12.12 6.85 -7.41
C ASN A 125 10.89 7.23 -6.56
N LYS A 126 10.86 6.97 -5.24
CA LYS A 126 9.69 7.26 -4.40
C LYS A 126 9.44 8.75 -4.18
N ILE A 127 10.48 9.51 -3.83
CA ILE A 127 10.37 10.97 -3.68
C ILE A 127 9.99 11.60 -5.03
N GLN A 128 10.58 11.12 -6.12
CA GLN A 128 10.24 11.60 -7.46
C GLN A 128 8.79 11.25 -7.85
N ARG A 129 8.27 10.07 -7.45
CA ARG A 129 6.86 9.70 -7.65
C ARG A 129 5.91 10.59 -6.83
N LEU A 130 6.22 10.90 -5.57
CA LEU A 130 5.42 11.84 -4.76
C LEU A 130 5.38 13.24 -5.41
N LYS A 131 6.52 13.72 -5.92
CA LYS A 131 6.57 14.97 -6.69
C LYS A 131 5.73 14.89 -7.96
N THR A 132 5.79 13.77 -8.67
CA THR A 132 5.01 13.56 -9.90
C THR A 132 3.51 13.52 -9.59
N GLN A 133 3.08 12.81 -8.53
CA GLN A 133 1.69 12.80 -8.06
C GLN A 133 1.19 14.20 -7.74
N LYS A 134 1.98 14.98 -7.00
CA LYS A 134 1.63 16.36 -6.69
C LYS A 134 1.41 17.16 -7.98
N THR A 135 2.34 17.10 -8.93
CA THR A 135 2.22 17.80 -10.22
C THR A 135 0.99 17.35 -11.01
N GLU A 136 0.69 16.06 -11.04
CA GLU A 136 -0.51 15.58 -11.73
C GLU A 136 -1.79 16.06 -11.03
N LEU A 137 -1.84 16.13 -9.69
CA LEU A 137 -3.01 16.64 -8.96
C LEU A 137 -3.20 18.15 -9.20
N GLU A 138 -2.10 18.91 -9.24
CA GLU A 138 -2.12 20.34 -9.60
C GLU A 138 -2.64 20.55 -11.02
N LYS A 139 -2.22 19.71 -11.98
CA LYS A 139 -2.76 19.73 -13.35
C LYS A 139 -4.24 19.37 -13.38
N LEU A 140 -4.66 18.39 -12.59
CA LEU A 140 -6.06 17.95 -12.52
C LEU A 140 -6.95 19.08 -11.98
N LEU A 141 -6.50 19.78 -10.93
CA LEU A 141 -7.20 20.93 -10.38
C LEU A 141 -7.31 22.07 -11.42
N GLN A 142 -6.24 22.36 -12.16
CA GLN A 142 -6.26 23.34 -13.24
C GLN A 142 -7.20 22.95 -14.38
N GLU A 143 -7.25 21.65 -14.72
CA GLU A 143 -8.19 21.13 -15.72
C GLU A 143 -9.64 21.29 -15.26
N LEU A 144 -9.92 21.03 -13.98
CA LEU A 144 -11.25 21.18 -13.38
C LEU A 144 -11.68 22.65 -13.35
N ASP A 145 -10.82 23.56 -12.89
CA ASP A 145 -11.08 25.00 -12.85
C ASP A 145 -11.43 25.53 -14.26
N GLY A 146 -10.63 25.15 -15.26
CA GLY A 146 -10.76 25.60 -16.65
C GLY A 146 -11.88 24.96 -17.48
N LYS A 147 -12.65 24.00 -16.94
CA LYS A 147 -13.74 23.30 -17.65
C LYS A 147 -15.06 23.35 -16.88
N SER A 148 -16.17 23.17 -17.59
CA SER A 148 -17.42 22.78 -16.90
C SER A 148 -17.26 21.37 -16.32
N LEU A 149 -18.01 21.06 -15.25
CA LEU A 149 -17.93 19.74 -14.61
C LEU A 149 -18.19 18.61 -15.61
N GLY A 150 -19.17 18.78 -16.51
CA GLY A 150 -19.48 17.80 -17.56
C GLY A 150 -18.33 17.58 -18.56
N GLU A 151 -17.65 18.64 -18.99
CA GLU A 151 -16.49 18.54 -19.89
C GLU A 151 -15.24 17.97 -19.20
N PHE A 152 -15.08 18.26 -17.90
CA PHE A 152 -14.01 17.68 -17.09
C PHE A 152 -14.18 16.16 -16.96
N LEU A 153 -15.40 15.71 -16.73
CA LEU A 153 -15.72 14.29 -16.58
C LEU A 153 -15.60 13.52 -17.91
N GLY A 154 -16.00 14.12 -19.04
CA GLY A 154 -15.86 13.49 -20.36
C GLY A 154 -16.51 12.09 -20.44
N GLU A 155 -15.79 11.11 -21.00
CA GLU A 155 -16.22 9.69 -21.09
C GLU A 155 -15.82 8.84 -19.87
N LEU A 156 -15.19 9.41 -18.83
CA LEU A 156 -14.80 8.66 -17.62
C LEU A 156 -15.99 8.26 -16.74
N VAL A 157 -17.18 8.71 -17.10
CA VAL A 157 -18.41 8.51 -16.37
C VAL A 157 -18.97 7.12 -16.70
N ASP A 158 -18.61 6.13 -15.90
CA ASP A 158 -19.41 4.90 -15.82
C ASP A 158 -20.76 5.22 -15.17
N ASP A 159 -21.76 4.34 -15.36
CA ASP A 159 -23.16 4.57 -14.95
C ASP A 159 -23.33 5.04 -13.48
N ARG A 160 -22.43 4.61 -12.58
CA ARG A 160 -22.39 5.03 -11.17
C ARG A 160 -22.16 6.53 -11.02
N LEU A 161 -21.07 7.04 -11.59
CA LEU A 161 -20.74 8.47 -11.60
C LEU A 161 -21.86 9.27 -12.27
N ALA A 162 -22.40 8.78 -13.40
CA ALA A 162 -23.49 9.46 -14.11
C ALA A 162 -24.75 9.61 -13.25
N SER A 163 -25.05 8.60 -12.44
CA SER A 163 -26.23 8.56 -11.58
C SER A 163 -26.11 9.52 -10.40
N PHE A 164 -24.93 9.61 -9.79
CA PHE A 164 -24.63 10.56 -8.70
C PHE A 164 -24.72 12.01 -9.20
N TYR A 165 -24.11 12.32 -10.35
CA TYR A 165 -24.12 13.68 -10.91
C TYR A 165 -25.49 14.13 -11.43
N LYS A 166 -26.40 13.22 -11.80
CA LYS A 166 -27.78 13.57 -12.18
C LYS A 166 -28.63 14.01 -10.99
N ARG A 167 -28.26 13.65 -9.76
CA ARG A 167 -29.03 13.91 -8.54
C ARG A 167 -28.60 15.19 -7.81
N SER A 168 -27.41 15.70 -8.11
CA SER A 168 -26.76 16.76 -7.34
C SER A 168 -26.58 18.04 -8.17
N GLU A 169 -26.60 19.22 -7.53
CA GLU A 169 -26.39 20.50 -8.21
C GLU A 169 -24.95 20.63 -8.71
N ALA A 170 -24.77 20.80 -10.02
CA ALA A 170 -23.47 20.70 -10.69
C ALA A 170 -22.41 21.73 -10.23
N GLU A 171 -22.83 22.90 -9.74
CA GLU A 171 -21.94 23.97 -9.26
C GLU A 171 -21.40 23.68 -7.84
N GLY A 172 -22.24 23.12 -6.96
CA GLY A 172 -21.83 22.69 -5.61
C GLY A 172 -20.84 21.54 -5.67
N LEU A 173 -21.13 20.53 -6.51
CA LEU A 173 -20.26 19.38 -6.74
C LEU A 173 -18.89 19.75 -7.29
N LYS A 174 -18.83 20.72 -8.21
CA LYS A 174 -17.55 21.19 -8.76
C LYS A 174 -16.68 21.76 -7.64
N THR A 175 -17.26 22.60 -6.79
CA THR A 175 -16.58 23.23 -5.65
C THR A 175 -16.10 22.19 -4.63
N GLU A 176 -16.92 21.18 -4.35
CA GLU A 176 -16.56 20.08 -3.44
C GLU A 176 -15.43 19.21 -4.00
N LEU A 177 -15.48 18.90 -5.30
CA LEU A 177 -14.42 18.14 -5.98
C LEU A 177 -13.10 18.94 -6.02
N GLU A 178 -13.14 20.24 -6.26
CA GLU A 178 -11.99 21.12 -6.15
C GLU A 178 -11.38 21.06 -4.74
N SER A 179 -12.21 21.24 -3.71
CA SER A 179 -11.79 21.14 -2.30
C SER A 179 -11.17 19.78 -1.97
N TYR A 180 -11.76 18.70 -2.49
CA TYR A 180 -11.26 17.34 -2.32
C TYR A 180 -9.86 17.16 -2.93
N ILE A 181 -9.68 17.57 -4.20
CA ILE A 181 -8.37 17.54 -4.88
C ILE A 181 -7.34 18.37 -4.10
N ASP A 182 -7.73 19.54 -3.60
CA ASP A 182 -6.88 20.44 -2.82
C ASP A 182 -6.42 19.79 -1.48
N GLN A 183 -7.31 19.04 -0.83
CA GLN A 183 -6.96 18.24 0.35
C GLN A 183 -6.00 17.10 0.02
N GLN A 184 -6.20 16.41 -1.11
CA GLN A 184 -5.28 15.36 -1.58
C GLN A 184 -3.89 15.92 -1.88
N ILE A 185 -3.79 17.11 -2.50
CA ILE A 185 -2.52 17.82 -2.70
C ILE A 185 -1.83 18.07 -1.34
N LYS A 186 -2.55 18.58 -0.34
CA LYS A 186 -2.01 18.80 1.02
C LYS A 186 -1.50 17.50 1.65
N ARG A 187 -2.23 16.39 1.51
CA ARG A 187 -1.81 15.06 1.99
C ARG A 187 -0.52 14.60 1.30
N VAL A 188 -0.42 14.75 -0.02
CA VAL A 188 0.80 14.41 -0.79
C VAL A 188 1.99 15.28 -0.36
N ILE A 189 1.81 16.59 -0.14
CA ILE A 189 2.85 17.48 0.37
C ILE A 189 3.36 17.02 1.75
N GLN A 190 2.44 16.63 2.64
CA GLN A 190 2.83 16.09 3.94
C GLN A 190 3.59 14.77 3.82
N LYS A 191 3.13 13.86 2.94
CA LYS A 191 3.84 12.61 2.62
C LYS A 191 5.24 12.91 2.05
N GLU A 192 5.39 13.88 1.15
CA GLU A 192 6.68 14.29 0.57
C GLU A 192 7.63 14.85 1.62
N LYS A 193 7.14 15.73 2.51
CA LYS A 193 7.94 16.27 3.62
C LYS A 193 8.38 15.15 4.57
N ARG A 194 7.46 14.25 4.95
CA ARG A 194 7.77 13.08 5.77
C ARG A 194 8.79 12.18 5.08
N ALA A 195 8.61 11.87 3.80
CA ALA A 195 9.54 11.10 2.99
C ALA A 195 10.93 11.73 2.94
N SER A 196 11.01 13.04 2.76
CA SER A 196 12.27 13.77 2.71
C SER A 196 12.99 13.77 4.07
N ILE A 197 12.24 13.95 5.16
CA ILE A 197 12.77 13.86 6.53
C ILE A 197 13.27 12.45 6.80
N LEU A 198 12.45 11.45 6.52
CA LEU A 198 12.79 10.05 6.71
C LEU A 198 13.98 9.64 5.84
N PHE A 199 14.07 10.12 4.59
CA PHE A 199 15.22 9.90 3.73
C PHE A 199 16.48 10.56 4.27
N ARG A 200 16.37 11.78 4.80
CA ARG A 200 17.51 12.50 5.38
C ARG A 200 18.10 11.80 6.59
N PHE A 201 17.24 11.25 7.46
CA PHE A 201 17.68 10.62 8.71
C PHE A 201 17.96 9.13 8.57
N PHE A 202 17.25 8.45 7.67
CA PHE A 202 17.27 7.00 7.56
C PHE A 202 17.63 6.51 6.16
N GLY A 203 18.01 7.37 5.22
CA GLY A 203 18.36 6.98 3.86
C GLY A 203 17.19 6.38 3.09
N SER A 204 17.49 5.51 2.14
CA SER A 204 16.49 4.78 1.33
C SER A 204 15.38 4.13 2.18
N PHE A 205 15.73 3.64 3.36
CA PHE A 205 14.85 2.94 4.29
C PHE A 205 13.76 3.78 4.92
N GLY A 206 14.02 5.07 5.15
CA GLY A 206 12.99 5.97 5.63
C GLY A 206 11.80 6.04 4.67
N LEU A 207 12.03 5.79 3.39
CA LEU A 207 11.00 5.79 2.35
C LEU A 207 10.16 4.50 2.34
N LEU A 208 10.51 3.48 3.13
CA LEU A 208 9.69 2.27 3.27
C LEU A 208 8.39 2.56 4.01
N LEU A 209 8.43 3.47 4.98
CA LEU A 209 7.29 3.85 5.82
C LEU A 209 6.39 4.91 5.16
N VAL A 210 6.62 5.20 3.88
CA VAL A 210 5.82 6.15 3.11
C VAL A 210 5.18 5.43 1.94
N GLY A 211 3.88 5.18 2.06
CA GLY A 211 3.06 4.68 0.96
C GLY A 211 3.00 5.70 -0.18
N VAL A 212 3.20 5.22 -1.41
CA VAL A 212 3.14 6.03 -2.63
C VAL A 212 2.10 5.41 -3.56
N ASP A 213 1.03 6.16 -3.81
CA ASP A 213 -0.07 5.71 -4.65
C ASP A 213 0.34 5.47 -6.12
N GLN A 214 -0.37 4.61 -6.86
CA GLN A 214 -0.07 4.42 -8.29
C GLN A 214 -0.54 5.65 -9.09
N ILE A 215 0.33 6.21 -9.94
CA ILE A 215 0.01 7.42 -10.75
C ILE A 215 -0.91 7.08 -11.94
N GLN A 216 -0.91 5.82 -12.39
CA GLN A 216 -1.80 5.38 -13.46
C GLN A 216 -3.26 5.58 -13.05
N ASP A 217 -4.04 6.13 -13.98
CA ASP A 217 -5.48 6.40 -13.87
C ASP A 217 -5.88 7.29 -12.68
N MET A 218 -4.99 8.20 -12.27
CA MET A 218 -5.20 9.05 -11.10
C MET A 218 -6.51 9.86 -11.15
N LYS A 219 -6.88 10.40 -12.33
CA LYS A 219 -8.15 11.10 -12.52
C LYS A 219 -9.36 10.23 -12.19
N ARG A 220 -9.37 8.98 -12.68
CA ARG A 220 -10.44 8.01 -12.40
C ARG A 220 -10.50 7.69 -10.91
N ARG A 221 -9.37 7.37 -10.29
CA ARG A 221 -9.32 7.04 -8.85
C ARG A 221 -9.82 8.19 -7.98
N ILE A 222 -9.38 9.42 -8.25
CA ILE A 222 -9.85 10.60 -7.50
C ILE A 222 -11.37 10.76 -7.60
N LEU A 223 -11.94 10.52 -8.78
CA LEU A 223 -13.39 10.59 -8.98
C LEU A 223 -14.14 9.45 -8.26
N GLU A 224 -13.62 8.23 -8.32
CA GLU A 224 -14.15 7.07 -7.59
C GLU A 224 -14.11 7.31 -6.08
N ASP A 225 -12.94 7.67 -5.52
CA ASP A 225 -12.75 7.94 -4.10
C ASP A 225 -13.65 9.09 -3.61
N PHE A 226 -13.78 10.17 -4.40
CA PHE A 226 -14.67 11.29 -4.09
C PHE A 226 -16.14 10.85 -4.05
N THR A 227 -16.57 10.04 -5.01
CA THR A 227 -17.96 9.58 -5.11
C THR A 227 -18.30 8.63 -3.96
N GLU A 228 -17.38 7.76 -3.58
CA GLU A 228 -17.55 6.88 -2.41
C GLU A 228 -17.66 7.67 -1.11
N GLU A 229 -16.84 8.72 -0.92
CA GLU A 229 -16.92 9.57 0.27
C GLU A 229 -18.25 10.33 0.33
N GLN A 230 -18.78 10.78 -0.80
CA GLN A 230 -20.07 11.46 -0.86
C GLN A 230 -21.26 10.51 -0.68
N GLU A 231 -21.24 9.32 -1.30
CA GLU A 231 -22.29 8.31 -1.11
C GLU A 231 -22.39 7.87 0.36
N ALA A 232 -21.25 7.68 1.04
CA ALA A 232 -21.23 7.35 2.46
C ALA A 232 -21.86 8.44 3.35
N LEU A 233 -21.70 9.71 2.99
CA LEU A 233 -22.32 10.82 3.72
C LEU A 233 -23.84 10.89 3.51
N LEU A 234 -24.33 10.47 2.34
CA LEU A 234 -25.76 10.45 2.03
C LEU A 234 -26.48 9.28 2.70
N ASP A 235 -25.86 8.10 2.76
CA ASP A 235 -26.42 6.93 3.43
C ASP A 235 -26.56 7.14 4.96
N ASP A 236 -25.66 7.91 5.58
CA ASP A 236 -25.71 8.25 7.01
C ASP A 236 -26.84 9.26 7.34
N ASP A 237 -27.23 10.13 6.39
CA ASP A 237 -28.31 11.12 6.57
C ASP A 237 -29.71 10.49 6.38
N ASP A 238 -29.85 9.48 5.51
CA ASP A 238 -31.12 8.76 5.30
C ASP A 238 -31.49 7.87 6.51
N GLU A 239 -30.52 7.27 7.21
CA GLU A 239 -30.78 6.53 8.47
C GLU A 239 -31.27 7.43 9.61
N LEU A 240 -30.88 8.71 9.63
CA LEU A 240 -31.32 9.68 10.65
C LEU A 240 -32.72 10.25 10.37
N LEU A 241 -33.15 10.29 9.12
CA LEU A 241 -34.48 10.78 8.72
C LEU A 241 -35.59 9.74 8.92
N ASP A 242 -35.28 8.44 8.90
CA ASP A 242 -36.21 7.35 9.23
C ASP A 242 -36.44 7.19 10.76
N MET A 243 -35.77 7.99 11.59
CA MET A 243 -35.91 8.00 13.06
C MET A 243 -36.72 9.18 13.63
N ILE A 244 -37.36 10.02 12.79
CA ILE A 244 -38.21 11.15 13.19
C ILE A 244 -39.66 10.90 12.76
#